data_AF-A0A2R3N1C0-F1
#
_entry.id   AF-A0A2R3N1C0-F1
#
_cell.length_a   1.000
_cell.length_b   1.000
_cell.length_c   1.000
_cell.angle_alpha   90.00
_cell.angle_beta   90.00
_cell.angle_gamma   90.00
#
_symmetry.space_group_name_H-M   'P 1'
#
loop_
_entity.id
_entity.type
_entity.pdbx_description
1 polymer ?
#
loop_
_entity_poly.entity_id
_entity_poly.type
_entity_poly.pdbx_seq_one_letter_code
_entity_poly.pdbx_strand_id
1 'polypeptide(L)'
;MVDKEFNVELEESRFSTSFLNSLVETHQKKIAPQYKKFQNLYEGKHKILNRQKKKNKPNNKIVNDYFGQVIDNTVGYFLGNPIILNYTEPTPKKAGVEIDPVDVGVDLEKIDDVEVQSYLDELGVENDKDDLFIEWGKEAMIKGLSHILVYQDEESKTKFMRISPEDLIIVYENSATKKAKYKIRLYDIDTEDTGNTVHYAEVYSATKMELFISKDTNDIGGVGREYCNYKFVEEKPHIYGRLPIVTVYNNEECMSDLEKIETLVADYDKVLSDVSNEFEAFRNAYLMLKNTVINEKSIEKLKDEGIIEVMENGDVKFITKQIQTDALENHLNRLERNIYIFSQVPNLSDEHFANNLSGIAIRFKLFGLETKCIIKERKMEKAIRELVRVLSVPIKVSTGKDISLLNLKVEFTRNVPNNLTEIVDTVTKLDGKVDKETLLSLLPFIDNPKEILEKMENDAKQEKKTSDPYAVDNMQADGNNLFPNLNEAGRMEALGAVIPQPKL
;
A
#
# COMPACT_ATOMS: atom_id res chain seq x y z
N MET A 1 -14.41 19.24 -2.70
CA MET A 1 -14.39 18.74 -1.32
C MET A 1 -15.58 17.82 -1.15
N VAL A 2 -15.29 16.53 -0.99
CA VAL A 2 -16.30 15.47 -0.86
C VAL A 2 -17.05 15.62 0.46
N ASP A 3 -16.38 16.10 1.51
CA ASP A 3 -17.02 16.55 2.76
C ASP A 3 -17.50 18.00 2.62
N LYS A 4 -18.82 18.18 2.50
CA LYS A 4 -19.44 19.46 2.88
C LYS A 4 -19.42 19.49 4.41
N GLU A 5 -18.63 20.39 4.97
CA GLU A 5 -18.37 20.47 6.41
C GLU A 5 -19.68 20.53 7.22
N PHE A 6 -19.95 19.46 7.97
CA PHE A 6 -21.03 19.45 8.95
C PHE A 6 -20.52 20.11 10.23
N ASN A 7 -21.10 21.24 10.61
CA ASN A 7 -20.72 22.00 11.81
C ASN A 7 -21.87 22.01 12.82
N VAL A 8 -21.54 22.10 14.12
CA VAL A 8 -22.53 22.16 15.20
C VAL A 8 -22.24 23.35 16.12
N GLU A 9 -23.22 24.24 16.26
CA GLU A 9 -23.13 25.43 17.14
C GLU A 9 -23.65 25.20 18.56
N LEU A 10 -24.51 24.20 18.78
CA LEU A 10 -25.20 24.00 20.07
C LEU A 10 -24.70 22.77 20.82
N GLU A 11 -24.43 22.94 22.11
CA GLU A 11 -24.15 21.86 23.06
C GLU A 11 -25.45 21.38 23.70
N GLU A 12 -26.09 20.39 23.08
CA GLU A 12 -27.16 19.64 23.72
C GLU A 12 -26.57 18.46 24.53
N SER A 13 -27.23 18.07 25.62
CA SER A 13 -26.79 16.94 26.47
C SER A 13 -26.82 15.58 25.76
N ARG A 14 -27.61 15.48 24.69
CA ARG A 14 -27.80 14.31 23.83
C ARG A 14 -27.73 14.74 22.38
N PHE A 15 -27.18 13.90 21.50
CA PHE A 15 -27.18 14.20 20.07
C PHE A 15 -28.61 14.23 19.49
N SER A 16 -28.95 15.30 18.77
CA SER A 16 -30.28 15.50 18.21
C SER A 16 -30.59 14.47 17.11
N THR A 17 -31.70 13.74 17.27
CA THR A 17 -32.17 12.76 16.26
C THR A 17 -32.54 13.43 14.93
N SER A 18 -33.14 14.61 14.99
CA SER A 18 -33.49 15.39 13.79
C SER A 18 -32.25 15.80 13.01
N PHE A 19 -31.20 16.20 13.71
CA PHE A 19 -29.92 16.54 13.11
C PHE A 19 -29.23 15.31 12.53
N LEU A 20 -29.21 14.18 13.27
CA LEU A 20 -28.70 12.90 12.79
C LEU A 20 -29.34 12.47 11.47
N ASN A 21 -30.68 12.50 11.37
CA ASN A 21 -31.40 12.14 10.15
C ASN A 21 -30.96 13.02 8.97
N SER A 22 -30.84 14.35 9.18
CA SER A 22 -30.38 15.28 8.15
C SER A 22 -28.92 15.03 7.70
N LEU A 23 -28.04 14.65 8.64
CA LEU A 23 -26.65 14.30 8.34
C LEU A 23 -26.57 13.03 7.50
N VAL A 24 -27.26 11.97 7.93
CA VAL A 24 -27.28 10.68 7.23
C VAL A 24 -27.85 10.83 5.83
N GLU A 25 -28.96 11.55 5.68
CA GLU A 25 -29.56 11.80 4.36
C GLU A 25 -28.59 12.53 3.43
N THR A 26 -27.92 13.57 3.93
CA THR A 26 -26.95 14.34 3.14
C THR A 26 -25.75 13.49 2.73
N HIS A 27 -25.22 12.71 3.67
CA HIS A 27 -24.08 11.83 3.46
C HIS A 27 -24.39 10.77 2.40
N GLN A 28 -25.48 10.03 2.58
CA GLN A 28 -25.89 8.95 1.67
C GLN A 28 -26.23 9.46 0.26
N LYS A 29 -26.83 10.65 0.12
CA LYS A 29 -27.22 11.19 -1.19
C LYS A 29 -26.09 11.91 -1.93
N LYS A 30 -25.17 12.58 -1.23
CA LYS A 30 -24.21 13.49 -1.86
C LYS A 30 -22.75 13.10 -1.68
N ILE A 31 -22.39 12.50 -0.54
CA ILE A 31 -20.99 12.27 -0.15
C ILE A 31 -20.61 10.82 -0.47
N ALA A 32 -21.28 9.83 0.12
CA ALA A 32 -21.00 8.42 -0.08
C ALA A 32 -20.96 7.96 -1.57
N PRO A 33 -21.82 8.47 -2.49
CA PRO A 33 -21.72 8.11 -3.91
C PRO A 33 -20.41 8.52 -4.57
N GLN A 34 -19.72 9.56 -4.07
CA GLN A 34 -18.43 9.98 -4.61
C GLN A 34 -17.31 9.01 -4.20
N TYR A 35 -17.31 8.53 -2.95
CA TYR A 35 -16.39 7.48 -2.52
C TYR A 35 -16.60 6.17 -3.29
N LYS A 36 -17.86 5.75 -3.45
CA LYS A 36 -18.23 4.58 -4.26
C LYS A 36 -17.82 4.72 -5.72
N LYS A 37 -17.90 5.93 -6.28
CA LYS A 37 -17.44 6.21 -7.63
C LYS A 37 -15.94 5.91 -7.77
N PHE A 38 -15.09 6.40 -6.87
CA PHE A 38 -13.66 6.15 -6.96
C PHE A 38 -13.29 4.69 -6.67
N GLN A 39 -14.02 4.04 -5.75
CA GLN A 39 -13.89 2.60 -5.53
C GLN A 39 -14.19 1.81 -6.82
N ASN A 40 -15.29 2.14 -7.50
CA ASN A 40 -15.64 1.51 -8.78
C ASN A 40 -14.58 1.75 -9.86
N LEU A 41 -13.97 2.94 -9.91
CA LEU A 41 -12.88 3.21 -10.85
C LEU A 41 -11.65 2.32 -10.56
N TYR A 42 -11.28 2.17 -9.29
CA TYR A 42 -10.20 1.25 -8.89
C TYR A 42 -10.52 -0.21 -9.25
N GLU A 43 -11.76 -0.65 -9.11
CA GLU A 43 -12.20 -2.02 -9.45
C GLU A 43 -12.43 -2.25 -10.97
N GLY A 44 -12.06 -1.31 -11.83
CA GLY A 44 -12.26 -1.43 -13.29
C GLY A 44 -13.71 -1.25 -13.75
N LYS A 45 -14.62 -0.80 -12.89
CA LYS A 45 -16.03 -0.52 -13.21
C LYS A 45 -16.19 0.87 -13.84
N HIS A 46 -15.57 1.06 -15.01
CA HIS A 46 -15.52 2.36 -15.67
C HIS A 46 -16.84 2.70 -16.38
N LYS A 47 -17.05 4.00 -16.64
CA LYS A 47 -18.24 4.53 -17.33
C LYS A 47 -18.48 3.88 -18.71
N ILE A 48 -17.42 3.44 -19.39
CA ILE A 48 -17.49 2.78 -20.70
C ILE A 48 -18.34 1.51 -20.67
N LEU A 49 -18.37 0.79 -19.54
CA LEU A 49 -19.15 -0.44 -19.37
C LEU A 49 -20.66 -0.19 -19.49
N ASN A 50 -21.13 1.02 -19.17
CA ASN A 50 -22.53 1.42 -19.25
C ASN A 50 -22.96 1.89 -20.66
N ARG A 51 -22.06 1.82 -21.66
CA ARG A 51 -22.36 2.19 -23.05
C ARG A 51 -23.47 1.30 -23.64
N GLN A 52 -24.49 1.94 -24.22
CA GLN A 52 -25.61 1.25 -24.85
C GLN A 52 -25.33 0.91 -26.31
N LYS A 53 -25.73 -0.31 -26.72
CA LYS A 53 -25.55 -0.80 -28.10
C LYS A 53 -26.48 -0.02 -29.04
N LYS A 54 -25.92 0.53 -30.11
CA LYS A 54 -26.71 1.12 -31.21
C LYS A 54 -27.12 0.02 -32.19
N LYS A 55 -28.32 0.12 -32.78
CA LYS A 55 -28.85 -0.87 -33.73
C LYS A 55 -27.87 -1.10 -34.89
N ASN A 56 -27.58 -2.37 -35.20
CA ASN A 56 -26.66 -2.82 -36.25
C ASN A 56 -25.23 -2.26 -36.17
N LYS A 57 -24.78 -1.86 -34.97
CA LYS A 57 -23.38 -1.44 -34.75
C LYS A 57 -22.70 -2.31 -33.68
N PRO A 58 -21.38 -2.56 -33.84
CA PRO A 58 -20.52 -3.05 -32.77
C PRO A 58 -20.67 -2.24 -31.48
N ASN A 59 -20.43 -2.88 -30.34
CA ASN A 59 -20.48 -2.23 -29.02
C ASN A 59 -19.40 -2.79 -28.07
N ASN A 60 -18.16 -2.76 -28.55
CA ASN A 60 -16.98 -3.04 -27.75
C ASN A 60 -16.86 -2.02 -26.61
N LYS A 61 -16.45 -2.53 -25.44
CA LYS A 61 -16.30 -1.81 -24.18
C LYS A 61 -15.00 -2.28 -23.56
N ILE A 62 -13.94 -1.53 -23.78
CA ILE A 62 -12.60 -1.87 -23.30
C ILE A 62 -12.26 -0.93 -22.16
N VAL A 63 -11.75 -1.51 -21.08
CA VAL A 63 -11.35 -0.84 -19.86
C VAL A 63 -9.85 -1.06 -19.69
N ASN A 64 -9.11 0.02 -19.47
CA ASN A 64 -7.68 -0.04 -19.14
C ASN A 64 -7.49 0.26 -17.65
N ASP A 65 -6.73 -0.59 -16.97
CA ASP A 65 -6.56 -0.52 -15.51
C ASP A 65 -5.50 0.51 -15.06
N TYR A 66 -5.52 1.70 -15.67
CA TYR A 66 -4.63 2.80 -15.25
C TYR A 66 -4.89 3.21 -13.81
N PHE A 67 -6.13 3.14 -13.32
CA PHE A 67 -6.44 3.51 -11.93
C PHE A 67 -5.88 2.49 -10.93
N GLY A 68 -6.09 1.18 -11.17
CA GLY A 68 -5.51 0.12 -10.34
C GLY A 68 -4.00 0.24 -10.29
N GLN A 69 -3.35 0.32 -11.46
CA GLN A 69 -1.90 0.47 -11.56
C GLN A 69 -1.36 1.69 -10.81
N VAL A 70 -2.03 2.85 -10.90
CA VAL A 70 -1.60 4.06 -10.20
C VAL A 70 -1.63 3.89 -8.69
N ILE A 71 -2.69 3.28 -8.15
CA ILE A 71 -2.85 3.05 -6.72
C ILE A 71 -1.88 1.97 -6.26
N ASP A 72 -1.86 0.82 -6.92
CA ASP A 72 -1.06 -0.33 -6.50
C ASP A 72 0.44 -0.04 -6.58
N ASN A 73 0.91 0.70 -7.59
CA ASN A 73 2.31 1.16 -7.65
C ASN A 73 2.62 2.16 -6.53
N THR A 74 1.70 3.08 -6.20
CA THR A 74 1.91 4.03 -5.09
C THR A 74 1.95 3.30 -3.75
N VAL A 75 1.01 2.38 -3.52
CA VAL A 75 0.92 1.57 -2.30
C VAL A 75 2.14 0.65 -2.17
N GLY A 76 2.51 -0.08 -3.22
CA GLY A 76 3.68 -0.97 -3.20
C GLY A 76 4.98 -0.23 -2.95
N TYR A 77 5.13 1.00 -3.47
CA TYR A 77 6.29 1.84 -3.23
C TYR A 77 6.34 2.43 -1.81
N PHE A 78 5.19 2.89 -1.29
CA PHE A 78 5.10 3.63 -0.03
C PHE A 78 4.88 2.74 1.20
N LEU A 79 3.90 1.83 1.11
CA LEU A 79 3.39 1.00 2.21
C LEU A 79 3.71 -0.49 2.00
N GLY A 80 4.46 -0.84 0.95
CA GLY A 80 4.84 -2.24 0.69
C GLY A 80 5.74 -2.83 1.77
N ASN A 81 6.47 -2.00 2.51
CA ASN A 81 7.19 -2.40 3.72
C ASN A 81 6.38 -2.00 4.96
N PRO A 82 6.35 -2.83 6.02
CA PRO A 82 5.67 -2.51 7.27
C PRO A 82 6.11 -1.16 7.87
N ILE A 83 5.15 -0.43 8.43
CA ILE A 83 5.44 0.81 9.16
C ILE A 83 5.94 0.44 10.56
N ILE A 84 7.14 0.90 10.88
CA ILE A 84 7.80 0.62 12.16
C ILE A 84 7.44 1.73 13.16
N LEU A 85 6.98 1.33 14.34
CA LEU A 85 6.69 2.21 15.47
C LEU A 85 7.75 1.99 16.54
N ASN A 86 8.64 2.96 16.71
CA ASN A 86 9.69 2.92 17.72
C ASN A 86 9.38 3.92 18.83
N TYR A 87 9.20 3.44 20.04
CA TYR A 87 8.98 4.25 21.23
C TYR A 87 10.22 4.21 22.13
N THR A 88 10.81 5.38 22.40
CA THR A 88 12.01 5.50 23.24
C THR A 88 11.79 6.48 24.39
N GLU A 89 11.86 6.01 25.64
CA GLU A 89 11.78 6.91 26.78
C GLU A 89 13.11 7.68 26.96
N PRO A 90 13.07 8.99 27.27
CA PRO A 90 14.26 9.72 27.61
C PRO A 90 14.82 9.16 28.91
N THR A 91 16.05 8.67 28.89
CA THR A 91 16.76 8.32 30.11
C THR A 91 16.84 9.55 31.00
N PRO A 92 16.48 9.45 32.30
CA PRO A 92 16.87 10.50 33.24
C PRO A 92 18.40 10.49 33.23
N LYS A 93 19.01 11.53 32.65
CA LYS A 93 20.46 11.74 32.74
C LYS A 93 20.85 11.56 34.20
N LYS A 94 21.60 10.50 34.52
CA LYS A 94 22.21 10.39 35.84
C LYS A 94 22.95 11.69 36.09
N ALA A 95 22.67 12.35 37.21
CA ALA A 95 23.39 13.54 37.63
C ALA A 95 24.89 13.25 37.51
N GLY A 96 25.61 14.12 36.79
CA GLY A 96 27.00 13.90 36.41
C GLY A 96 27.83 13.41 37.58
N VAL A 97 28.30 12.18 37.51
CA VAL A 97 29.45 11.76 38.29
C VAL A 97 30.64 12.37 37.57
N GLU A 98 31.42 13.20 38.26
CA GLU A 98 32.72 13.65 37.78
C GLU A 98 33.55 12.41 37.43
N ILE A 99 33.85 12.24 36.14
CA ILE A 99 34.74 11.18 35.65
C ILE A 99 36.09 11.83 35.34
N ASP A 100 37.17 11.19 35.82
CA ASP A 100 38.55 11.57 35.53
C ASP A 100 38.84 11.62 34.01
N PRO A 101 39.80 12.44 33.53
CA PRO A 101 39.87 12.88 32.13
C PRO A 101 40.45 11.88 31.10
N VAL A 102 40.29 10.55 31.28
CA VAL A 102 41.04 9.57 30.44
C VAL A 102 40.18 8.53 29.73
N ASP A 103 38.88 8.41 30.00
CA ASP A 103 38.04 7.41 29.31
C ASP A 103 37.08 8.06 28.31
N VAL A 104 37.51 8.17 27.05
CA VAL A 104 36.64 8.51 25.91
C VAL A 104 36.13 7.21 25.28
N GLY A 105 35.46 6.40 26.09
CA GLY A 105 34.54 5.37 25.61
C GLY A 105 33.16 6.00 25.50
N VAL A 106 32.59 6.06 24.30
CA VAL A 106 31.17 6.37 24.14
C VAL A 106 30.41 5.18 24.67
N ASP A 107 30.07 5.19 25.96
CA ASP A 107 29.03 4.31 26.48
C ASP A 107 27.72 4.71 25.80
N LEU A 108 27.37 3.98 24.74
CA LEU A 108 26.01 3.94 24.21
C LEU A 108 25.14 3.37 25.32
N GLU A 109 24.61 4.27 26.15
CA GLU A 109 23.69 3.95 27.24
C GLU A 109 22.60 3.00 26.74
N LYS A 110 22.50 1.86 27.42
CA LYS A 110 21.46 0.85 27.23
C LYS A 110 20.09 1.53 27.12
N ILE A 111 19.39 1.23 26.05
CA ILE A 111 17.97 1.57 25.86
C ILE A 111 17.19 0.66 26.82
N ASP A 112 17.12 1.03 28.08
CA ASP A 112 16.35 0.32 29.10
C ASP A 112 14.97 0.98 29.18
N ASP A 113 14.01 0.50 28.37
CA ASP A 113 12.69 0.06 28.87
C ASP A 113 11.79 -0.50 27.74
N VAL A 114 11.58 -1.82 27.81
CA VAL A 114 11.00 -2.70 26.78
C VAL A 114 9.46 -2.74 26.84
N GLU A 115 8.81 -2.31 27.93
CA GLU A 115 7.39 -2.62 28.19
C GLU A 115 6.40 -1.90 27.27
N VAL A 116 6.52 -0.58 27.09
CA VAL A 116 5.60 0.17 26.21
C VAL A 116 5.79 -0.25 24.76
N GLN A 117 7.04 -0.42 24.33
CA GLN A 117 7.36 -0.93 23.00
C GLN A 117 6.79 -2.34 22.80
N SER A 118 7.01 -3.25 23.76
CA SER A 118 6.48 -4.62 23.70
C SER A 118 4.96 -4.66 23.66
N TYR A 119 4.29 -3.79 24.42
CA TYR A 119 2.84 -3.69 24.37
C TYR A 119 2.36 -3.18 23.01
N LEU A 120 3.04 -2.20 22.41
CA LEU A 120 2.71 -1.71 21.06
C LEU A 120 2.93 -2.81 20.00
N ASP A 121 3.99 -3.61 20.15
CA ASP A 121 4.29 -4.73 19.25
C ASP A 121 3.26 -5.85 19.39
N GLU A 122 2.93 -6.25 20.63
CA GLU A 122 1.87 -7.24 20.92
C GLU A 122 0.51 -6.78 20.40
N LEU A 123 0.13 -5.53 20.69
CA LEU A 123 -1.10 -4.93 20.18
C LEU A 123 -1.10 -4.89 18.64
N GLY A 124 0.06 -4.63 18.03
CA GLY A 124 0.24 -4.61 16.59
C GLY A 124 0.00 -5.98 15.96
N VAL A 125 0.57 -7.04 16.54
CA VAL A 125 0.38 -8.43 16.10
C VAL A 125 -1.06 -8.89 16.31
N GLU A 126 -1.64 -8.59 17.48
CA GLU A 126 -3.02 -8.99 17.83
C GLU A 126 -4.12 -8.37 16.94
N ASN A 127 -3.78 -7.34 16.18
CA ASN A 127 -4.70 -6.58 15.33
C ASN A 127 -4.27 -6.56 13.86
N ASP A 128 -3.32 -7.41 13.45
CA ASP A 128 -2.81 -7.46 12.08
C ASP A 128 -2.44 -6.07 11.55
N LYS A 129 -1.73 -5.27 12.37
CA LYS A 129 -1.43 -3.84 12.12
C LYS A 129 -0.91 -3.57 10.72
N ASP A 130 -0.06 -4.45 10.21
CA ASP A 130 0.62 -4.24 8.94
C ASP A 130 -0.36 -4.31 7.75
N ASP A 131 -1.27 -5.30 7.73
CA ASP A 131 -2.36 -5.40 6.75
C ASP A 131 -3.36 -4.25 6.92
N LEU A 132 -3.70 -3.93 8.16
CA LEU A 132 -4.64 -2.84 8.42
C LEU A 132 -4.11 -1.49 7.95
N PHE A 133 -2.82 -1.19 8.19
CA PHE A 133 -2.22 0.09 7.84
C PHE A 133 -2.05 0.24 6.32
N ILE A 134 -1.71 -0.84 5.60
CA ILE A 134 -1.65 -0.80 4.14
C ILE A 134 -3.05 -0.55 3.55
N GLU A 135 -4.08 -1.26 4.03
CA GLU A 135 -5.46 -1.06 3.56
C GLU A 135 -6.03 0.30 3.98
N TRP A 136 -5.67 0.81 5.16
CA TRP A 136 -6.04 2.16 5.62
C TRP A 136 -5.45 3.24 4.72
N GLY A 137 -4.17 3.13 4.38
CA GLY A 137 -3.50 4.06 3.46
C GLY A 137 -4.02 3.93 2.03
N LYS A 138 -4.20 2.71 1.52
CA LYS A 138 -4.73 2.42 0.19
C LYS A 138 -6.13 3.00 0.00
N GLU A 139 -7.04 2.76 0.94
CA GLU A 139 -8.39 3.30 0.87
C GLU A 139 -8.38 4.82 0.88
N ALA A 140 -7.49 5.44 1.67
CA ALA A 140 -7.33 6.89 1.64
C ALA A 140 -6.85 7.39 0.27
N MET A 141 -5.94 6.69 -0.41
CA MET A 141 -5.53 7.06 -1.78
C MET A 141 -6.67 6.94 -2.80
N ILE A 142 -7.53 5.92 -2.66
CA ILE A 142 -8.67 5.69 -3.55
C ILE A 142 -9.79 6.70 -3.27
N LYS A 143 -10.18 6.89 -2.02
CA LYS A 143 -11.41 7.63 -1.63
C LYS A 143 -11.12 9.04 -1.11
N GLY A 144 -9.87 9.39 -0.85
CA GLY A 144 -9.42 10.68 -0.33
C GLY A 144 -9.20 10.70 1.19
N LEU A 145 -9.77 9.75 1.92
CA LEU A 145 -9.60 9.57 3.36
C LEU A 145 -10.02 8.14 3.76
N SER A 146 -9.66 7.71 4.96
CA SER A 146 -10.11 6.45 5.56
C SER A 146 -9.99 6.52 7.09
N HIS A 147 -10.65 5.62 7.82
CA HIS A 147 -10.78 5.69 9.26
C HIS A 147 -10.37 4.40 9.96
N ILE A 148 -9.89 4.52 11.19
CA ILE A 148 -9.71 3.42 12.14
C ILE A 148 -10.54 3.73 13.38
N LEU A 149 -11.37 2.79 13.81
CA LEU A 149 -12.04 2.80 15.11
C LEU A 149 -11.26 1.94 16.09
N VAL A 150 -10.95 2.50 17.26
CA VAL A 150 -10.41 1.77 18.41
C VAL A 150 -11.56 1.42 19.35
N TYR A 151 -11.69 0.16 19.74
CA TYR A 151 -12.73 -0.32 20.64
C TYR A 151 -12.18 -1.38 21.60
N GLN A 152 -12.97 -1.73 22.63
CA GLN A 152 -12.69 -2.87 23.50
C GLN A 152 -13.61 -4.01 23.08
N ASP A 153 -13.07 -5.20 22.88
CA ASP A 153 -13.87 -6.39 22.62
C ASP A 153 -14.50 -6.96 23.91
N GLU A 154 -15.22 -8.07 23.79
CA GLU A 154 -15.89 -8.73 24.91
C GLU A 154 -14.91 -9.25 25.98
N GLU A 155 -13.64 -9.48 25.61
CA GLU A 155 -12.56 -9.90 26.51
C GLU A 155 -11.80 -8.70 27.12
N SER A 156 -12.26 -7.47 26.86
CA SER A 156 -11.59 -6.23 27.28
C SER A 156 -10.19 -6.07 26.66
N LYS A 157 -9.95 -6.68 25.50
CA LYS A 157 -8.75 -6.41 24.70
C LYS A 157 -8.98 -5.22 23.79
N THR A 158 -7.94 -4.41 23.64
CA THR A 158 -7.99 -3.27 22.73
C THR A 158 -7.88 -3.76 21.30
N LYS A 159 -8.94 -3.55 20.53
CA LYS A 159 -8.97 -3.85 19.11
C LYS A 159 -9.13 -2.60 18.28
N PHE A 160 -8.65 -2.66 17.04
CA PHE A 160 -8.89 -1.59 16.08
C PHE A 160 -9.31 -2.13 14.72
N MET A 161 -10.27 -1.47 14.09
CA MET A 161 -10.84 -1.87 12.80
C MET A 161 -10.92 -0.69 11.84
N ARG A 162 -10.74 -0.96 10.54
CA ARG A 162 -10.91 0.04 9.50
C ARG A 162 -12.40 0.29 9.27
N ILE A 163 -12.78 1.55 9.09
CA ILE A 163 -14.14 1.96 8.68
C ILE A 163 -14.00 2.73 7.37
N SER A 164 -14.77 2.30 6.38
CA SER A 164 -14.82 2.96 5.09
C SER A 164 -15.46 4.35 5.20
N PRO A 165 -15.02 5.34 4.39
CA PRO A 165 -15.57 6.70 4.38
C PRO A 165 -17.07 6.79 4.10
N GLU A 166 -17.62 5.80 3.41
CA GLU A 166 -19.05 5.71 3.09
C GLU A 166 -19.90 5.45 4.34
N ASP A 167 -19.29 4.84 5.35
CA ASP A 167 -19.93 4.37 6.57
C ASP A 167 -19.57 5.25 7.77
N LEU A 168 -18.91 6.39 7.54
CA LEU A 168 -18.57 7.35 8.59
C LEU A 168 -18.91 8.78 8.19
N ILE A 169 -19.53 9.52 9.12
CA ILE A 169 -19.73 10.97 9.02
C ILE A 169 -18.87 11.66 10.07
N ILE A 170 -18.09 12.66 9.65
CA ILE A 170 -17.36 13.54 10.57
C ILE A 170 -18.15 14.83 10.76
N VAL A 171 -18.36 15.20 12.02
CA VAL A 171 -18.97 16.46 12.42
C VAL A 171 -17.92 17.32 13.12
N TYR A 172 -17.68 18.51 12.61
CA TYR A 172 -16.66 19.43 13.09
C TYR A 172 -17.24 20.45 14.08
N GLU A 173 -16.38 20.93 14.99
CA GLU A 173 -16.71 22.00 15.93
C GLU A 173 -16.87 23.34 15.19
N ASN A 174 -15.98 23.63 14.25
CA ASN A 174 -16.09 24.76 13.34
C ASN A 174 -15.28 24.52 12.05
N SER A 175 -15.60 25.29 11.00
CA SER A 175 -14.92 25.24 9.70
C SER A 175 -13.45 25.69 9.74
N ALA A 176 -13.09 26.56 10.70
CA ALA A 176 -11.75 27.16 10.76
C ALA A 176 -10.68 26.22 11.33
N THR A 177 -11.01 25.45 12.38
CA THR A 177 -10.04 24.61 13.10
C THR A 177 -10.04 23.16 12.62
N LYS A 178 -11.08 22.73 11.88
CA LYS A 178 -11.28 21.34 11.42
C LYS A 178 -11.15 20.32 12.56
N LYS A 179 -11.48 20.71 13.79
CA LYS A 179 -11.48 19.82 14.95
C LYS A 179 -12.78 19.02 14.97
N ALA A 180 -12.68 17.70 14.88
CA ALA A 180 -13.85 16.83 14.93
C ALA A 180 -14.46 16.88 16.34
N LYS A 181 -15.77 17.11 16.41
CA LYS A 181 -16.57 17.09 17.64
C LYS A 181 -17.28 15.74 17.80
N TYR A 182 -17.86 15.24 16.72
CA TYR A 182 -18.49 13.92 16.68
C TYR A 182 -18.03 13.13 15.46
N LYS A 183 -18.01 11.80 15.58
CA LYS A 183 -17.84 10.88 14.46
C LYS A 183 -18.93 9.83 14.52
N ILE A 184 -19.69 9.69 13.45
CA ILE A 184 -20.88 8.87 13.39
C ILE A 184 -20.60 7.69 12.48
N ARG A 185 -20.62 6.48 13.04
CA ARG A 185 -20.49 5.24 12.27
C ARG A 185 -21.88 4.76 11.88
N LEU A 186 -22.05 4.42 10.61
CA LEU A 186 -23.27 3.88 10.04
C LEU A 186 -23.03 2.43 9.62
N TYR A 187 -23.97 1.55 9.90
CA TYR A 187 -23.96 0.19 9.39
C TYR A 187 -25.36 -0.40 9.38
N ASP A 188 -25.55 -1.38 8.50
CA ASP A 188 -26.82 -2.05 8.30
C ASP A 188 -26.66 -3.52 8.71
N ILE A 189 -27.65 -4.05 9.43
CA ILE A 189 -27.74 -5.49 9.72
C ILE A 189 -29.00 -6.02 9.05
N ASP A 190 -28.80 -6.90 8.07
CA ASP A 190 -29.86 -7.66 7.43
C ASP A 190 -30.14 -8.91 8.28
N THR A 191 -31.37 -9.01 8.80
CA THR A 191 -31.83 -10.25 9.43
C THR A 191 -32.44 -11.14 8.35
N GLU A 192 -31.66 -12.14 7.88
CA GLU A 192 -32.04 -13.08 6.81
C GLU A 192 -33.44 -13.68 7.03
N ASP A 193 -33.83 -13.90 8.28
CA ASP A 193 -35.10 -14.53 8.66
C ASP A 193 -36.35 -13.64 8.54
N THR A 194 -36.20 -12.31 8.44
CA THR A 194 -37.37 -11.38 8.45
C THR A 194 -37.48 -10.48 7.23
N GLY A 195 -36.44 -10.40 6.40
CA GLY A 195 -36.40 -9.47 5.26
C GLY A 195 -36.42 -8.00 5.67
N ASN A 196 -36.17 -7.69 6.93
CA ASN A 196 -36.06 -6.33 7.45
C ASN A 196 -34.59 -5.97 7.64
N THR A 197 -34.18 -4.87 7.01
CA THR A 197 -32.90 -4.22 7.27
C THR A 197 -33.06 -3.29 8.47
N VAL A 198 -32.13 -3.41 9.42
CA VAL A 198 -32.05 -2.49 10.56
C VAL A 198 -30.83 -1.60 10.38
N HIS A 199 -31.05 -0.30 10.38
CA HIS A 199 -30.01 0.71 10.22
C HIS A 199 -29.53 1.19 11.59
N TYR A 200 -28.22 1.16 11.80
CA TYR A 200 -27.56 1.56 13.04
C TYR A 200 -26.71 2.81 12.81
N ALA A 201 -26.77 3.73 13.77
CA ALA A 201 -25.90 4.89 13.84
C ALA A 201 -25.29 5.02 15.24
N GLU A 202 -23.97 4.86 15.32
CA GLU A 202 -23.18 5.04 16.54
C GLU A 202 -22.53 6.43 16.52
N VAL A 203 -22.98 7.33 17.39
CA VAL A 203 -22.45 8.68 17.51
C VAL A 203 -21.37 8.69 18.60
N TYR A 204 -20.11 8.81 18.20
CA TYR A 204 -18.98 8.92 19.12
C TYR A 204 -18.67 10.39 19.43
N SER A 205 -18.49 10.66 20.72
CA SER A 205 -17.98 11.92 21.27
C SER A 205 -16.63 11.69 21.97
N ALA A 206 -16.12 12.66 22.73
CA ALA A 206 -14.88 12.48 23.48
C ALA A 206 -15.02 11.54 24.69
N THR A 207 -16.24 11.29 25.20
CA THR A 207 -16.45 10.58 26.46
C THR A 207 -17.45 9.43 26.36
N LYS A 208 -18.35 9.47 25.38
CA LYS A 208 -19.46 8.53 25.23
C LYS A 208 -19.76 8.20 23.77
N MET A 209 -20.39 7.05 23.58
CA MET A 209 -21.04 6.61 22.37
C MET A 209 -22.56 6.57 22.59
N GLU A 210 -23.34 7.16 21.69
CA GLU A 210 -24.80 7.13 21.69
C GLU A 210 -25.28 6.30 20.49
N LEU A 211 -26.10 5.27 20.74
CA LEU A 211 -26.63 4.38 19.72
C LEU A 211 -28.02 4.81 19.28
N PHE A 212 -28.21 4.89 17.97
CA PHE A 212 -29.49 5.15 17.34
C PHE A 212 -29.83 4.05 16.35
N ILE A 213 -31.11 3.67 16.29
CA ILE A 213 -31.60 2.63 15.39
C ILE A 213 -32.79 3.16 14.58
N SER A 214 -32.79 2.85 13.28
CA SER A 214 -33.96 2.97 12.42
C SER A 214 -34.32 1.59 11.86
N LYS A 215 -35.60 1.25 11.90
CA LYS A 215 -36.12 0.03 11.28
C LYS A 215 -36.94 0.43 10.07
N ASP A 216 -36.74 -0.25 8.95
CA ASP A 216 -37.61 -0.09 7.79
C ASP A 216 -39.05 -0.46 8.18
N THR A 217 -39.91 0.55 8.26
CA THR A 217 -41.35 0.32 8.34
C THR A 217 -41.86 0.14 6.92
N ASN A 218 -42.20 -1.10 6.55
CA ASN A 218 -42.81 -1.47 5.26
C ASN A 218 -44.19 -0.82 4.98
N ASP A 219 -44.56 0.27 5.65
CA ASP A 219 -45.94 0.71 5.81
C ASP A 219 -46.22 2.15 5.35
N ILE A 220 -45.52 2.64 4.32
CA ILE A 220 -45.94 3.86 3.62
C ILE A 220 -45.78 3.69 2.10
N GLY A 221 -46.90 3.43 1.42
CA GLY A 221 -47.06 3.52 -0.04
C GLY A 221 -46.98 4.97 -0.52
N GLY A 222 -45.83 5.60 -0.36
CA GLY A 222 -45.55 6.99 -0.74
C GLY A 222 -44.35 7.08 -1.67
N VAL A 223 -44.48 7.87 -2.73
CA VAL A 223 -43.42 8.20 -3.68
C VAL A 223 -42.34 9.00 -2.95
N GLY A 224 -41.32 8.31 -2.45
CA GLY A 224 -40.13 8.92 -1.83
C GLY A 224 -39.72 8.15 -0.58
N ARG A 225 -38.56 7.47 -0.63
CA ARG A 225 -37.95 6.86 0.56
C ARG A 225 -37.61 7.99 1.54
N GLU A 226 -38.38 8.14 2.62
CA GLU A 226 -37.89 8.81 3.82
C GLU A 226 -36.78 7.94 4.39
N TYR A 227 -35.53 8.33 4.14
CA TYR A 227 -34.38 7.61 4.66
C TYR A 227 -34.36 7.76 6.19
N CYS A 228 -34.51 6.63 6.87
CA CYS A 228 -34.18 6.36 8.26
C CYS A 228 -34.69 7.35 9.32
N ASN A 229 -35.76 6.98 10.04
CA ASN A 229 -36.19 7.68 11.25
C ASN A 229 -35.45 7.14 12.48
N TYR A 230 -34.23 7.61 12.71
CA TYR A 230 -33.40 7.15 13.82
C TYR A 230 -33.99 7.50 15.18
N LYS A 231 -34.09 6.50 16.05
CA LYS A 231 -34.52 6.63 17.44
C LYS A 231 -33.37 6.29 18.36
N PHE A 232 -33.19 7.10 19.41
CA PHE A 232 -32.22 6.84 20.46
C PHE A 232 -32.53 5.51 21.16
N VAL A 233 -31.50 4.71 21.41
CA VAL A 233 -31.60 3.40 22.05
C VAL A 233 -30.83 3.37 23.37
N GLU A 234 -29.53 3.65 23.32
CA GLU A 234 -28.66 3.55 24.49
C GLU A 234 -27.51 4.55 24.43
N GLU A 235 -26.92 4.81 25.60
CA GLU A 235 -25.72 5.61 25.77
C GLU A 235 -24.71 4.79 26.58
N LYS A 236 -23.47 4.69 26.08
CA LYS A 236 -22.38 3.94 26.70
C LYS A 236 -21.14 4.84 26.84
N PRO A 237 -20.56 4.98 28.05
CA PRO A 237 -19.28 5.68 28.20
C PRO A 237 -18.14 4.85 27.61
N HIS A 238 -17.07 5.50 27.17
CA HIS A 238 -15.85 4.82 26.74
C HIS A 238 -14.60 5.43 27.40
N ILE A 239 -13.53 4.64 27.49
CA ILE A 239 -12.36 4.94 28.33
C ILE A 239 -11.39 5.97 27.74
N TYR A 240 -11.41 6.21 26.43
CA TYR A 240 -10.33 6.90 25.70
C TYR A 240 -10.15 8.40 26.01
N GLY A 241 -11.15 9.06 26.61
CA GLY A 241 -11.15 10.50 26.90
C GLY A 241 -11.03 11.40 25.66
N ARG A 242 -11.24 10.84 24.46
CA ARG A 242 -11.22 11.50 23.16
C ARG A 242 -11.99 10.64 22.14
N LEU A 243 -12.19 11.18 20.94
CA LEU A 243 -12.81 10.42 19.85
C LEU A 243 -12.00 9.15 19.53
N PRO A 244 -12.58 7.94 19.64
CA PRO A 244 -11.88 6.69 19.39
C PRO A 244 -11.72 6.37 17.90
N ILE A 245 -12.19 7.24 17.02
CA ILE A 245 -12.08 7.07 15.57
C ILE A 245 -11.01 8.03 15.06
N VAL A 246 -9.99 7.51 14.40
CA VAL A 246 -8.89 8.26 13.79
C VAL A 246 -9.07 8.30 12.28
N THR A 247 -8.83 9.45 11.67
CA THR A 247 -8.94 9.63 10.21
C THR A 247 -7.55 9.88 9.64
N VAL A 248 -7.19 9.13 8.61
CA VAL A 248 -6.09 9.51 7.71
C VAL A 248 -6.68 10.22 6.50
N TYR A 249 -6.06 11.33 6.12
CA TYR A 249 -6.43 12.08 4.93
C TYR A 249 -5.36 11.88 3.86
N ASN A 250 -5.77 11.71 2.62
CA ASN A 250 -4.85 11.56 1.49
C ASN A 250 -4.07 12.84 1.19
N ASN A 251 -4.76 13.98 1.29
CA ASN A 251 -4.27 15.34 1.08
C ASN A 251 -5.20 16.32 1.83
N GLU A 252 -4.90 17.61 1.79
CA GLU A 252 -5.71 18.62 2.51
C GLU A 252 -7.09 18.82 1.88
N GLU A 253 -7.20 18.61 0.57
CA GLU A 253 -8.40 18.76 -0.23
C GLU A 253 -9.36 17.56 -0.11
N CYS A 254 -8.93 16.48 0.56
CA CYS A 254 -9.65 15.21 0.70
C CYS A 254 -10.00 14.59 -0.66
N MET A 255 -9.10 14.73 -1.64
CA MET A 255 -9.26 14.24 -3.00
C MET A 255 -8.62 12.87 -3.20
N SER A 256 -9.23 12.06 -4.06
CA SER A 256 -8.66 10.82 -4.56
C SER A 256 -7.44 11.08 -5.44
N ASP A 257 -6.48 10.17 -5.46
CA ASP A 257 -5.38 10.19 -6.43
C ASP A 257 -5.88 9.97 -7.87
N LEU A 258 -7.05 9.35 -8.03
CA LEU A 258 -7.66 9.02 -9.32
C LEU A 258 -8.36 10.23 -9.96
N GLU A 259 -8.78 11.20 -9.16
CA GLU A 259 -9.65 12.30 -9.60
C GLU A 259 -9.03 13.15 -10.71
N LYS A 260 -7.71 13.39 -10.65
CA LYS A 260 -6.99 14.21 -11.64
C LYS A 260 -6.82 13.52 -13.00
N ILE A 261 -6.86 12.19 -13.04
CA ILE A 261 -6.66 11.40 -14.25
C ILE A 261 -7.96 10.81 -14.80
N GLU A 262 -9.08 10.95 -14.08
CA GLU A 262 -10.37 10.37 -14.43
C GLU A 262 -10.78 10.64 -15.88
N THR A 263 -10.73 11.91 -16.29
CA THR A 263 -11.17 12.32 -17.63
C THR A 263 -10.25 11.80 -18.73
N LEU A 264 -8.96 11.63 -18.44
CA LEU A 264 -7.96 11.14 -19.39
C LEU A 264 -8.16 9.65 -19.64
N VAL A 265 -8.30 8.85 -18.58
CA VAL A 265 -8.57 7.41 -18.67
C VAL A 265 -9.92 7.17 -19.35
N ALA A 266 -10.95 7.95 -19.01
CA ALA A 266 -12.25 7.83 -19.64
C ALA A 266 -12.23 8.13 -21.16
N ASP A 267 -11.41 9.08 -21.62
CA ASP A 267 -11.23 9.32 -23.05
C ASP A 267 -10.41 8.20 -23.71
N TYR A 268 -9.37 7.71 -23.05
CA TYR A 268 -8.56 6.59 -23.52
C TYR A 268 -9.41 5.35 -23.77
N ASP A 269 -10.19 4.92 -22.78
CA ASP A 269 -11.11 3.78 -22.88
C ASP A 269 -12.13 3.96 -24.00
N LYS A 270 -12.64 5.18 -24.15
CA LYS A 270 -13.62 5.52 -25.18
C LYS A 270 -13.00 5.40 -26.57
N VAL A 271 -11.84 6.01 -26.80
CA VAL A 271 -11.14 5.98 -28.09
C VAL A 271 -10.78 4.56 -28.46
N LEU A 272 -10.22 3.78 -27.54
CA LEU A 272 -9.83 2.39 -27.79
C LEU A 272 -11.04 1.47 -28.09
N SER A 273 -12.14 1.68 -27.36
CA SER A 273 -13.42 1.01 -27.63
C SER A 273 -14.00 1.40 -29.00
N ASP A 274 -13.91 2.68 -29.38
CA ASP A 274 -14.39 3.19 -30.67
C ASP A 274 -13.58 2.64 -31.83
N VAL A 275 -12.25 2.55 -31.68
CA VAL A 275 -11.35 1.93 -32.65
C VAL A 275 -11.69 0.45 -32.86
N SER A 276 -11.94 -0.28 -31.78
CA SER A 276 -12.37 -1.69 -31.87
C SER A 276 -13.71 -1.84 -32.58
N ASN A 277 -14.64 -0.91 -32.36
CA ASN A 277 -15.91 -0.87 -33.10
C ASN A 277 -15.71 -0.57 -34.58
N GLU A 278 -14.79 0.32 -34.93
CA GLU A 278 -14.49 0.63 -36.33
C GLU A 278 -13.84 -0.57 -37.04
N PHE A 279 -12.95 -1.32 -36.38
CA PHE A 279 -12.38 -2.55 -36.94
C PHE A 279 -13.44 -3.64 -37.17
N GLU A 280 -14.36 -3.84 -36.23
CA GLU A 280 -15.46 -4.79 -36.39
C GLU A 280 -16.43 -4.34 -37.49
N ALA A 281 -16.72 -3.03 -37.57
CA ALA A 281 -17.55 -2.46 -38.64
C ALA A 281 -16.86 -2.50 -40.01
N PHE A 282 -15.52 -2.42 -40.07
CA PHE A 282 -14.74 -2.49 -41.31
C PHE A 282 -14.95 -3.82 -42.04
N ARG A 283 -15.24 -4.90 -41.30
CA ARG A 283 -15.63 -6.20 -41.89
C ARG A 283 -16.90 -6.10 -42.75
N ASN A 284 -17.75 -5.11 -42.51
CA ASN A 284 -19.01 -4.87 -43.23
C ASN A 284 -18.86 -3.77 -44.30
N ALA A 285 -17.78 -3.77 -45.08
CA ALA A 285 -17.54 -2.78 -46.12
C ALA A 285 -18.70 -2.72 -47.14
N TYR A 286 -19.11 -1.51 -47.53
CA TYR A 286 -20.13 -1.32 -48.56
C TYR A 286 -19.51 -1.54 -49.93
N LEU A 287 -20.17 -2.33 -50.78
CA LEU A 287 -19.78 -2.51 -52.16
C LEU A 287 -20.30 -1.33 -53.00
N MET A 288 -19.40 -0.52 -53.56
CA MET A 288 -19.74 0.52 -54.55
C MET A 288 -19.65 -0.06 -55.94
N LEU A 289 -20.69 0.18 -56.72
CA LEU A 289 -20.77 -0.16 -58.12
C LEU A 289 -20.98 1.13 -58.91
N LYS A 290 -20.07 1.43 -59.83
CA LYS A 290 -20.16 2.59 -60.72
C LYS A 290 -20.46 2.11 -62.13
N ASN A 291 -21.47 2.71 -62.77
CA ASN A 291 -21.91 2.38 -64.13
C ASN A 291 -22.31 0.90 -64.33
N THR A 292 -22.88 0.27 -63.30
CA THR A 292 -23.41 -1.11 -63.38
C THR A 292 -24.90 -1.10 -63.03
N VAL A 293 -25.72 -1.87 -63.75
CA VAL A 293 -27.14 -2.09 -63.44
C VAL A 293 -27.29 -3.45 -62.78
N ILE A 294 -27.80 -3.49 -61.55
CA ILE A 294 -28.07 -4.73 -60.82
C ILE A 294 -29.58 -4.92 -60.65
N ASN A 295 -30.07 -6.10 -61.03
CA ASN A 295 -31.44 -6.55 -60.79
C ASN A 295 -31.47 -7.48 -59.56
N GLU A 296 -32.65 -7.71 -58.96
CA GLU A 296 -32.78 -8.55 -57.74
C GLU A 296 -32.18 -9.97 -57.89
N LYS A 297 -32.34 -10.60 -59.06
CA LYS A 297 -31.73 -11.91 -59.39
C LYS A 297 -30.20 -11.87 -59.43
N SER A 298 -29.61 -10.72 -59.78
CA SER A 298 -28.16 -10.54 -59.83
C SER A 298 -27.57 -10.31 -58.43
N ILE A 299 -28.37 -9.80 -57.47
CA ILE A 299 -27.96 -9.68 -56.07
C ILE A 299 -27.84 -11.06 -55.41
N GLU A 300 -28.77 -11.97 -55.72
CA GLU A 300 -28.70 -13.36 -55.22
C GLU A 300 -27.48 -14.10 -55.77
N LYS A 301 -27.24 -14.03 -57.09
CA LYS A 301 -26.02 -14.59 -57.69
C LYS A 301 -24.73 -14.00 -57.11
N LEU A 302 -24.71 -12.70 -56.82
CA LEU A 302 -23.55 -12.05 -56.20
C LEU A 302 -23.28 -12.57 -54.79
N LYS A 303 -24.33 -12.93 -54.03
CA LYS A 303 -24.19 -13.51 -52.69
C LYS A 303 -23.72 -14.97 -52.72
N ASP A 304 -24.17 -15.75 -53.71
CA ASP A 304 -23.89 -17.18 -53.79
C ASP A 304 -22.60 -17.51 -54.57
N GLU A 305 -22.35 -16.81 -55.68
CA GLU A 305 -21.21 -17.07 -56.59
C GLU A 305 -20.03 -16.12 -56.35
N GLY A 306 -20.27 -14.93 -55.78
CA GLY A 306 -19.21 -13.94 -55.47
C GLY A 306 -18.59 -13.23 -56.69
N ILE A 307 -19.18 -13.37 -57.88
CA ILE A 307 -18.68 -12.80 -59.14
C ILE A 307 -19.50 -11.56 -59.53
N ILE A 308 -18.84 -10.52 -60.06
CA ILE A 308 -19.47 -9.26 -60.49
C ILE A 308 -19.08 -8.96 -61.93
N GLU A 309 -20.08 -8.87 -62.81
CA GLU A 309 -19.88 -8.45 -64.21
C GLU A 309 -19.85 -6.93 -64.29
N VAL A 310 -18.84 -6.38 -64.98
CA VAL A 310 -18.58 -4.94 -65.06
C VAL A 310 -18.69 -4.50 -66.52
N MET A 311 -19.49 -3.47 -66.79
CA MET A 311 -19.65 -2.89 -68.13
C MET A 311 -18.43 -2.05 -68.52
N GLU A 312 -18.36 -1.63 -69.80
CA GLU A 312 -17.31 -0.72 -70.28
C GLU A 312 -17.33 0.59 -69.47
N ASN A 313 -16.19 0.98 -68.89
CA ASN A 313 -16.05 2.08 -67.92
C ASN A 313 -16.76 1.89 -66.56
N GLY A 314 -17.09 0.66 -66.18
CA GLY A 314 -17.57 0.32 -64.83
C GLY A 314 -16.44 0.13 -63.82
N ASP A 315 -16.74 0.35 -62.54
CA ASP A 315 -15.77 0.21 -61.44
C ASP A 315 -16.45 -0.39 -60.21
N VAL A 316 -15.79 -1.35 -59.57
CA VAL A 316 -16.28 -2.09 -58.42
C VAL A 316 -15.25 -1.96 -57.31
N LYS A 317 -15.61 -1.25 -56.24
CA LYS A 317 -14.71 -1.01 -55.12
C LYS A 317 -15.46 -1.13 -53.81
N PHE A 318 -14.81 -1.69 -52.82
CA PHE A 318 -15.29 -1.56 -51.45
C PHE A 318 -15.08 -0.12 -50.99
N ILE A 319 -16.16 0.55 -50.56
CA ILE A 319 -16.05 1.82 -49.85
C ILE A 319 -15.58 1.48 -48.44
N THR A 320 -14.28 1.66 -48.24
CA THR A 320 -13.67 1.60 -46.93
C THR A 320 -13.53 3.00 -46.37
N LYS A 321 -13.86 3.18 -45.09
CA LYS A 321 -13.59 4.43 -44.38
C LYS A 321 -12.07 4.51 -44.19
N GLN A 322 -11.43 5.56 -44.69
CA GLN A 322 -10.02 5.81 -44.43
C GLN A 322 -9.86 6.26 -42.97
N ILE A 323 -9.21 5.42 -42.15
CA ILE A 323 -8.90 5.74 -40.76
C ILE A 323 -7.51 6.37 -40.74
N GLN A 324 -7.38 7.55 -40.14
CA GLN A 324 -6.08 8.17 -39.90
C GLN A 324 -5.43 7.53 -38.67
N THR A 325 -4.72 6.43 -38.87
CA THR A 325 -4.04 5.66 -37.82
C THR A 325 -3.05 6.51 -37.04
N ASP A 326 -2.28 7.36 -37.72
CA ASP A 326 -1.21 8.15 -37.10
C ASP A 326 -1.76 9.19 -36.13
N ALA A 327 -2.88 9.84 -36.46
CA ALA A 327 -3.52 10.81 -35.57
C ALA A 327 -4.09 10.14 -34.32
N LEU A 328 -4.65 8.94 -34.49
CA LEU A 328 -5.20 8.13 -33.40
C LEU A 328 -4.10 7.66 -32.45
N GLU A 329 -3.01 7.11 -32.98
CA GLU A 329 -1.87 6.63 -32.20
C GLU A 329 -1.22 7.78 -31.43
N ASN A 330 -0.99 8.93 -32.08
CA ASN A 330 -0.47 10.12 -31.40
C ASN A 330 -1.39 10.62 -30.27
N HIS A 331 -2.71 10.52 -30.43
CA HIS A 331 -3.66 10.88 -29.39
C HIS A 331 -3.58 9.92 -28.19
N LEU A 332 -3.59 8.60 -28.44
CA LEU A 332 -3.48 7.58 -27.39
C LEU A 332 -2.15 7.68 -26.64
N ASN A 333 -1.03 7.81 -27.35
CA ASN A 333 0.30 7.97 -26.74
C ASN A 333 0.37 9.24 -25.87
N ARG A 334 -0.27 10.33 -26.31
CA ARG A 334 -0.33 11.57 -25.52
C ARG A 334 -1.24 11.44 -24.30
N LEU A 335 -2.36 10.72 -24.40
CA LEU A 335 -3.21 10.41 -23.26
C LEU A 335 -2.46 9.56 -22.23
N GLU A 336 -1.83 8.46 -22.65
CA GLU A 336 -1.02 7.60 -21.78
C GLU A 336 0.07 8.39 -21.06
N ARG A 337 0.86 9.17 -21.82
CA ARG A 337 1.91 10.02 -21.24
C ARG A 337 1.35 11.01 -20.20
N ASN A 338 0.22 11.65 -20.50
CA ASN A 338 -0.42 12.57 -19.57
C ASN A 338 -0.95 11.86 -18.32
N ILE A 339 -1.48 10.65 -18.44
CA ILE A 339 -1.94 9.85 -17.30
C ILE A 339 -0.77 9.60 -16.35
N TYR A 340 0.39 9.16 -16.84
CA TYR A 340 1.58 8.95 -15.99
C TYR A 340 2.12 10.25 -15.38
N ILE A 341 2.20 11.34 -16.16
CA ILE A 341 2.67 12.65 -15.65
C ILE A 341 1.76 13.18 -14.53
N PHE A 342 0.45 13.14 -14.72
CA PHE A 342 -0.50 13.71 -13.75
C PHE A 342 -0.79 12.79 -12.57
N SER A 343 -0.65 11.47 -12.73
CA SER A 343 -0.68 10.51 -11.61
C SER A 343 0.60 10.49 -10.79
N GLN A 344 1.70 11.01 -11.36
CA GLN A 344 3.05 10.99 -10.80
C GLN A 344 3.60 9.59 -10.56
N VAL A 345 3.09 8.60 -11.29
CA VAL A 345 3.56 7.21 -11.25
C VAL A 345 4.49 6.98 -12.45
N PRO A 346 5.67 6.35 -12.25
CA PRO A 346 6.58 6.04 -13.35
C PRO A 346 5.95 5.03 -14.30
N ASN A 347 6.14 5.22 -15.61
CA ASN A 347 5.87 4.17 -16.59
C ASN A 347 7.03 3.18 -16.58
N LEU A 348 6.79 1.96 -16.10
CA LEU A 348 7.79 0.89 -16.02
C LEU A 348 8.03 0.19 -17.37
N SER A 349 7.12 0.36 -18.33
CA SER A 349 7.21 -0.21 -19.68
C SER A 349 7.94 0.70 -20.67
N ASP A 350 8.38 1.88 -20.23
CA ASP A 350 9.20 2.79 -21.03
C ASP A 350 10.53 2.12 -21.42
N GLU A 351 10.84 2.02 -22.72
CA GLU A 351 12.09 1.40 -23.23
C GLU A 351 13.34 2.09 -22.67
N HIS A 352 13.24 3.38 -22.31
CA HIS A 352 14.32 4.10 -21.61
C HIS A 352 14.49 3.68 -20.15
N PHE A 353 13.67 2.77 -19.62
CA PHE A 353 13.81 2.16 -18.30
C PHE A 353 14.79 0.97 -18.33
N ALA A 354 14.86 0.23 -19.44
CA ALA A 354 15.63 -1.01 -19.55
C ALA A 354 17.12 -0.81 -19.83
N ASN A 355 17.53 0.35 -20.37
CA ASN A 355 18.92 0.59 -20.77
C ASN A 355 19.72 1.28 -19.65
N ASN A 356 20.44 0.45 -18.87
CA ASN A 356 21.61 0.81 -18.05
C ASN A 356 21.44 2.07 -17.17
N LEU A 357 20.35 2.14 -16.40
CA LEU A 357 20.11 3.27 -15.49
C LEU A 357 21.07 3.22 -14.30
N SER A 358 21.86 4.28 -14.11
CA SER A 358 22.55 4.52 -12.84
C SER A 358 21.54 4.77 -11.71
N GLY A 359 21.91 4.52 -10.45
CA GLY A 359 21.02 4.74 -9.30
C GLY A 359 20.42 6.16 -9.23
N ILE A 360 21.14 7.17 -9.73
CA ILE A 360 20.68 8.56 -9.84
C ILE A 360 19.54 8.70 -10.87
N ALA A 361 19.63 8.02 -12.01
CA ALA A 361 18.60 8.11 -13.06
C ALA A 361 17.28 7.47 -12.62
N ILE A 362 17.35 6.36 -11.86
CA ILE A 362 16.17 5.72 -11.25
C ILE A 362 15.51 6.69 -10.26
N ARG A 363 16.29 7.31 -9.37
CA ARG A 363 15.77 8.29 -8.40
C ARG A 363 15.11 9.49 -9.08
N PHE A 364 15.68 9.99 -10.18
CA PHE A 364 15.07 11.10 -10.93
C PHE A 364 13.73 10.70 -11.57
N LYS A 365 13.62 9.48 -12.10
CA LYS A 365 12.34 8.94 -12.63
C LYS A 365 11.30 8.73 -11.51
N LEU A 366 11.73 8.32 -10.32
CA LEU A 366 10.86 8.14 -9.16
C LEU A 366 10.54 9.44 -8.41
N PHE A 367 11.18 10.56 -8.75
CA PHE A 367 11.07 11.81 -8.01
C PHE A 367 9.61 12.31 -7.85
N GLY A 368 8.80 12.15 -8.90
CA GLY A 368 7.37 12.50 -8.85
C GLY A 368 6.63 11.65 -7.82
N LEU A 369 6.86 10.34 -7.84
CA LEU A 369 6.26 9.39 -6.90
C LEU A 369 6.75 9.64 -5.48
N GLU A 370 8.04 9.90 -5.28
CA GLU A 370 8.60 10.21 -3.96
C GLU A 370 7.99 11.48 -3.37
N THR A 371 7.87 12.55 -4.17
CA THR A 371 7.22 13.79 -3.72
C THR A 371 5.78 13.56 -3.28
N LYS A 372 5.04 12.73 -4.03
CA LYS A 372 3.68 12.32 -3.69
C LYS A 372 3.64 11.54 -2.38
N CYS A 373 4.53 10.57 -2.20
CA CYS A 373 4.60 9.72 -1.01
C CYS A 373 5.01 10.49 0.24
N ILE A 374 5.94 11.46 0.16
CA ILE A 374 6.33 12.31 1.30
C ILE A 374 5.12 13.08 1.88
N ILE A 375 4.23 13.58 1.03
CA ILE A 375 3.02 14.27 1.49
C ILE A 375 2.10 13.30 2.24
N LYS A 376 1.90 12.11 1.68
CA LYS A 376 1.06 11.06 2.29
C LYS A 376 1.66 10.55 3.60
N GLU A 377 2.97 10.39 3.65
CA GLU A 377 3.73 10.02 4.84
C GLU A 377 3.46 10.98 5.99
N ARG A 378 3.54 12.29 5.76
CA ARG A 378 3.21 13.29 6.79
C ARG A 378 1.77 13.20 7.28
N LYS A 379 0.82 12.87 6.40
CA LYS A 379 -0.60 12.71 6.77
C LYS A 379 -0.82 11.42 7.56
N MET A 380 -0.19 10.32 7.14
CA MET A 380 -0.24 9.03 7.81
C MET A 380 0.45 9.08 9.17
N GLU A 381 1.64 9.68 9.27
CA GLU A 381 2.35 9.90 10.54
C GLU A 381 1.48 10.68 11.53
N LYS A 382 0.84 11.78 11.07
CA LYS A 382 -0.10 12.53 11.92
C LYS A 382 -1.25 11.64 12.41
N ALA A 383 -1.82 10.81 11.54
CA ALA A 383 -2.91 9.92 11.90
C ALA A 383 -2.45 8.82 12.88
N ILE A 384 -1.28 8.21 12.66
CA ILE A 384 -0.68 7.22 13.56
C ILE A 384 -0.40 7.86 14.93
N ARG A 385 0.15 9.08 14.99
CA ARG A 385 0.35 9.79 16.26
C ARG A 385 -0.96 10.03 17.00
N GLU A 386 -2.05 10.36 16.30
CA GLU A 386 -3.38 10.46 16.92
C GLU A 386 -3.91 9.09 17.37
N LEU A 387 -3.68 8.02 16.61
CA LEU A 387 -4.02 6.64 16.99
C LEU A 387 -3.30 6.24 18.28
N VAL A 388 -1.98 6.42 18.37
CA VAL A 388 -1.23 6.18 19.61
C VAL A 388 -1.73 7.07 20.74
N ARG A 389 -2.20 8.29 20.44
CA ARG A 389 -2.83 9.16 21.45
C ARG A 389 -4.14 8.58 21.98
N VAL A 390 -4.99 7.97 21.15
CA VAL A 390 -6.18 7.23 21.59
C VAL A 390 -5.77 6.02 22.43
N LEU A 391 -4.71 5.31 22.02
CA LEU A 391 -4.17 4.16 22.73
C LEU A 391 -3.45 4.51 24.05
N SER A 392 -3.23 5.80 24.36
CA SER A 392 -2.59 6.21 25.63
C SER A 392 -3.28 5.66 26.88
N VAL A 393 -4.61 5.56 26.87
CA VAL A 393 -5.37 5.02 28.00
C VAL A 393 -5.14 3.52 28.18
N PRO A 394 -5.37 2.66 27.17
CA PRO A 394 -5.09 1.23 27.32
C PRO A 394 -3.61 0.93 27.59
N ILE A 395 -2.68 1.67 26.97
CA ILE A 395 -1.24 1.53 27.26
C ILE A 395 -0.96 1.80 28.74
N LYS A 396 -1.52 2.89 29.29
CA LYS A 396 -1.34 3.23 30.70
C LYS A 396 -1.94 2.18 31.64
N VAL A 397 -3.09 1.61 31.30
CA VAL A 397 -3.73 0.57 32.10
C VAL A 397 -2.88 -0.70 32.12
N SER A 398 -2.30 -1.10 30.99
CA SER A 398 -1.51 -2.34 30.88
C SER A 398 -0.07 -2.20 31.40
N THR A 399 0.58 -1.06 31.17
CA THR A 399 2.01 -0.84 31.51
C THR A 399 2.22 0.00 32.75
N GLY A 400 1.20 0.71 33.24
CA GLY A 400 1.32 1.70 34.31
C GLY A 400 2.05 2.99 33.91
N LYS A 401 2.55 3.10 32.67
CA LYS A 401 3.33 4.24 32.17
C LYS A 401 2.50 5.20 31.32
N ASP A 402 2.81 6.49 31.42
CA ASP A 402 2.22 7.53 30.58
C ASP A 402 3.00 7.64 29.26
N ILE A 403 2.29 7.62 28.12
CA ILE A 403 2.93 7.72 26.81
C ILE A 403 3.16 9.18 26.40
N SER A 404 4.39 9.51 26.01
CA SER A 404 4.73 10.80 25.41
C SER A 404 4.87 10.67 23.90
N LEU A 405 4.06 11.38 23.12
CA LEU A 405 4.16 11.32 21.65
C LEU A 405 5.50 11.86 21.11
N LEU A 406 6.25 12.62 21.90
CA LEU A 406 7.59 13.10 21.52
C LEU A 406 8.60 11.95 21.40
N ASN A 407 8.34 10.87 22.13
CA ASN A 407 9.17 9.67 22.20
C ASN A 407 8.81 8.65 21.11
N LEU A 408 7.72 8.89 20.37
CA LEU A 408 7.29 8.04 19.27
C LEU A 408 7.93 8.48 17.96
N LYS A 409 8.72 7.58 17.38
CA LYS A 409 9.26 7.67 16.03
C LYS A 409 8.52 6.70 15.11
N VAL A 410 7.97 7.22 14.02
CA VAL A 410 7.29 6.43 12.99
C VAL A 410 8.21 6.39 11.77
N GLU A 411 8.58 5.20 11.32
CA GLU A 411 9.51 5.02 10.22
C GLU A 411 8.82 4.35 9.03
N PHE A 412 9.06 4.91 7.84
CA PHE A 412 8.54 4.42 6.56
C PHE A 412 9.72 4.06 5.66
N THR A 413 9.70 2.84 5.12
CA THR A 413 10.77 2.36 4.24
C THR A 413 10.25 2.24 2.81
N ARG A 414 10.84 3.00 1.88
CA ARG A 414 10.47 2.94 0.45
C ARG A 414 10.87 1.61 -0.18
N ASN A 415 9.98 1.03 -0.97
CA ASN A 415 10.29 -0.15 -1.77
C ASN A 415 10.92 0.27 -3.10
N VAL A 416 12.24 0.38 -3.12
CA VAL A 416 13.01 0.78 -4.32
C VAL A 416 13.88 -0.41 -4.77
N PRO A 417 13.94 -0.71 -6.07
CA PRO A 417 14.90 -1.68 -6.60
C PRO A 417 16.34 -1.23 -6.28
N ASN A 418 17.11 -2.11 -5.66
CA ASN A 418 18.49 -1.85 -5.27
C ASN A 418 19.47 -2.43 -6.30
N ASN A 419 20.44 -1.63 -6.74
CA ASN A 419 21.55 -2.12 -7.55
C ASN A 419 22.67 -2.66 -6.63
N LEU A 420 22.65 -3.97 -6.38
CA LEU A 420 23.61 -4.63 -5.48
C LEU A 420 25.06 -4.41 -5.91
N THR A 421 25.36 -4.34 -7.21
CA THR A 421 26.72 -4.12 -7.71
C THR A 421 27.26 -2.75 -7.31
N GLU A 422 26.43 -1.70 -7.43
CA GLU A 422 26.81 -0.34 -7.03
C GLU A 422 26.98 -0.23 -5.51
N ILE A 423 26.11 -0.90 -4.74
CA ILE A 423 26.21 -0.92 -3.27
C ILE A 423 27.48 -1.67 -2.82
N VAL A 424 27.78 -2.84 -3.38
CA VAL A 424 28.98 -3.63 -3.05
C VAL A 424 30.26 -2.87 -3.41
N ASP A 425 30.31 -2.20 -4.57
CA ASP A 425 31.44 -1.36 -4.94
C ASP A 425 31.61 -0.17 -3.98
N THR A 426 30.49 0.44 -3.56
CA THR A 426 30.51 1.53 -2.55
C THR A 426 31.02 1.02 -1.19
N VAL A 427 30.51 -0.10 -0.70
CA VAL A 427 30.95 -0.72 0.57
C VAL A 427 32.43 -1.08 0.52
N THR A 428 32.90 -1.66 -0.58
CA THR A 428 34.32 -2.01 -0.77
C THR A 428 35.21 -0.77 -0.78
N LYS A 429 34.76 0.34 -1.37
CA LYS A 429 35.51 1.63 -1.41
C LYS A 429 35.53 2.38 -0.08
N LEU A 430 34.55 2.10 0.78
CA LEU A 430 34.41 2.68 2.11
C LEU A 430 35.00 1.80 3.23
N ASP A 431 35.37 0.55 2.92
CA ASP A 431 36.08 -0.34 3.84
C ASP A 431 37.37 0.32 4.36
N GLY A 432 37.55 0.29 5.69
CA GLY A 432 38.64 0.98 6.38
C GLY A 432 38.48 2.50 6.59
N LYS A 433 37.40 3.14 6.11
CA LYS A 433 37.10 4.57 6.33
C LYS A 433 35.92 4.83 7.26
N VAL A 434 34.99 3.88 7.34
CA VAL A 434 33.78 3.93 8.16
C VAL A 434 33.76 2.69 9.06
N ASP A 435 33.07 2.77 10.19
CA ASP A 435 32.86 1.61 11.06
C ASP A 435 32.16 0.47 10.31
N LYS A 436 32.54 -0.76 10.66
CA LYS A 436 32.04 -1.97 9.98
C LYS A 436 30.54 -2.16 10.16
N GLU A 437 29.99 -1.70 11.30
CA GLU A 437 28.55 -1.79 11.57
C GLU A 437 27.75 -0.95 10.58
N THR A 438 28.14 0.30 10.39
CA THR A 438 27.54 1.20 9.40
C THR A 438 27.73 0.68 7.97
N LEU A 439 28.89 0.11 7.63
CA LEU A 439 29.11 -0.48 6.30
C LEU A 439 28.17 -1.66 6.02
N LEU A 440 28.00 -2.56 6.99
CA LEU A 440 27.09 -3.69 6.87
C LEU A 440 25.63 -3.25 6.84
N SER A 441 25.27 -2.15 7.54
CA SER A 441 23.93 -1.58 7.49
C SER A 441 23.51 -1.04 6.12
N LEU A 442 24.47 -0.77 5.22
CA LEU A 442 24.19 -0.36 3.84
C LEU A 442 23.78 -1.54 2.94
N LEU A 443 24.04 -2.77 3.36
CA LEU A 443 23.72 -3.97 2.59
C LEU A 443 22.27 -4.39 2.89
N PRO A 444 21.37 -4.36 1.90
CA PRO A 444 19.93 -4.53 2.13
C PRO A 444 19.52 -5.96 2.51
N PHE A 445 20.42 -6.94 2.42
CA PHE A 445 20.20 -8.34 2.80
C PHE A 445 20.75 -8.66 4.20
N ILE A 446 21.25 -7.66 4.94
CA ILE A 446 21.74 -7.80 6.30
C ILE A 446 20.71 -7.19 7.26
N ASP A 447 19.96 -8.05 7.96
CA ASP A 447 18.94 -7.60 8.91
C ASP A 447 19.55 -7.04 10.19
N ASN A 448 20.58 -7.71 10.73
CA ASN A 448 21.24 -7.32 11.98
C ASN A 448 22.77 -7.27 11.79
N PRO A 449 23.34 -6.08 11.48
CA PRO A 449 24.78 -5.88 11.37
C PRO A 449 25.57 -6.31 12.62
N LYS A 450 25.00 -6.12 13.82
CA LYS A 450 25.66 -6.47 15.08
C LYS A 450 25.82 -7.97 15.25
N GLU A 451 24.79 -8.75 14.93
CA GLU A 451 24.84 -10.21 14.99
C GLU A 451 25.90 -10.77 14.03
N ILE A 452 26.03 -10.18 12.83
CA ILE A 452 27.06 -10.59 11.86
C ILE A 452 28.45 -10.26 12.39
N LEU A 453 28.66 -9.07 12.95
CA LEU A 453 29.94 -8.70 13.55
C LEU A 453 30.32 -9.63 14.71
N GLU A 454 29.35 -9.97 15.56
CA GLU A 454 29.57 -10.91 16.67
C GLU A 454 29.95 -12.31 16.16
N LYS A 455 29.27 -12.80 15.13
CA LYS A 455 29.63 -14.07 14.46
C LYS A 455 31.04 -14.00 13.87
N MET A 456 31.37 -12.95 13.13
CA MET A 456 32.71 -12.76 12.55
C MET A 456 33.80 -12.66 13.62
N GLU A 457 33.53 -12.01 14.75
CA GLU A 457 34.46 -11.98 15.88
C GLU A 457 34.63 -13.35 16.52
N ASN A 458 33.55 -14.11 16.69
CA ASN A 458 33.60 -15.45 17.24
C ASN A 458 34.38 -16.40 16.34
N ASP A 459 34.17 -16.33 15.02
CA ASP A 459 34.93 -17.07 14.02
C ASP A 459 36.41 -16.68 14.04
N ALA A 460 36.73 -15.38 14.08
CA ALA A 460 38.11 -14.91 14.18
C ALA A 460 38.79 -15.32 15.51
N LYS A 461 38.03 -15.38 16.62
CA LYS A 461 38.52 -15.89 17.91
C LYS A 461 38.74 -17.41 17.85
N GLN A 462 37.92 -18.17 17.12
CA GLN A 462 38.12 -19.60 16.89
C GLN A 462 39.33 -19.86 15.99
N GLU A 463 39.46 -19.16 14.86
CA GLU A 463 40.61 -19.27 13.98
C GLU A 463 41.92 -18.91 14.68
N LYS A 464 41.94 -17.85 15.50
CA LYS A 464 43.12 -17.52 16.33
C LYS A 464 43.48 -18.64 17.29
N LYS A 465 42.50 -19.30 17.92
CA LYS A 465 42.77 -20.46 18.79
C LYS A 465 43.32 -21.65 18.00
N THR A 466 42.89 -21.86 16.76
CA THR A 466 43.38 -22.92 15.89
C THR A 466 44.75 -22.59 15.28
N SER A 467 45.07 -21.32 15.03
CA SER A 467 46.32 -20.87 14.42
C SER A 467 47.42 -20.51 15.43
N ASP A 468 47.08 -20.31 16.71
CA ASP A 468 48.04 -19.99 17.77
C ASP A 468 48.86 -21.24 18.13
N PRO A 469 50.18 -21.26 17.90
CA PRO A 469 51.06 -22.37 18.27
C PRO A 469 51.08 -22.67 19.78
N TYR A 470 50.65 -21.71 20.61
CA TYR A 470 50.64 -21.81 22.07
C TYR A 470 49.25 -22.09 22.65
N ALA A 471 48.23 -22.34 21.81
CA ALA A 471 46.94 -22.84 22.28
C ALA A 471 47.10 -24.26 22.85
N VAL A 472 46.45 -24.56 23.97
CA VAL A 472 46.63 -25.80 24.76
C VAL A 472 46.44 -27.08 23.92
N ASP A 473 45.52 -27.05 22.95
CA ASP A 473 45.25 -28.17 22.03
C ASP A 473 46.34 -28.32 20.95
N ASN A 474 46.97 -27.23 20.51
CA ASN A 474 48.06 -27.23 19.53
C ASN A 474 49.41 -27.61 20.15
N MET A 475 49.63 -27.30 21.43
CA MET A 475 50.82 -27.73 22.18
C MET A 475 50.88 -29.25 22.37
N GLN A 476 49.73 -29.93 22.47
CA GLN A 476 49.67 -31.40 22.55
C GLN A 476 49.96 -32.07 21.20
N ALA A 477 49.59 -31.44 20.10
CA ALA A 477 49.88 -31.94 18.75
C ALA A 477 51.38 -31.84 18.40
N ASP A 478 52.03 -30.73 18.76
CA ASP A 478 53.46 -30.52 18.50
C ASP A 478 54.35 -31.35 19.46
N GLY A 479 53.90 -31.57 20.69
CA GLY A 479 54.58 -32.46 21.66
C GLY A 479 54.53 -33.96 21.32
N ASN A 480 53.66 -34.39 20.40
CA ASN A 480 53.53 -35.79 19.99
C ASN A 480 54.32 -36.16 18.73
N ASN A 481 54.93 -35.19 18.03
CA ASN A 481 55.88 -35.48 16.97
C ASN A 481 57.27 -35.76 17.57
N LEU A 482 57.44 -36.95 18.16
CA LEU A 482 58.77 -37.48 18.45
C LEU A 482 59.53 -37.61 17.12
N PHE A 483 60.59 -36.82 16.95
CA PHE A 483 61.63 -37.10 15.98
C PHE A 483 62.02 -38.59 16.07
N PRO A 484 62.03 -39.37 14.96
CA PRO A 484 62.37 -40.77 15.04
C PRO A 484 63.83 -40.90 15.49
N ASN A 485 64.03 -41.44 16.68
CA ASN A 485 65.35 -41.65 17.26
C ASN A 485 66.07 -42.75 16.47
N LEU A 486 67.02 -42.34 15.64
CA LEU A 486 68.00 -43.20 14.97
C LEU A 486 68.94 -43.78 16.03
N ASN A 487 68.53 -44.83 16.75
CA ASN A 487 69.39 -45.80 17.44
C ASN A 487 68.53 -46.76 18.26
N GLU A 488 68.02 -47.82 17.61
CA GLU A 488 67.93 -49.15 18.24
C GLU A 488 67.59 -50.19 17.17
N ALA A 489 68.65 -50.70 16.56
CA ALA A 489 68.61 -51.88 15.72
C ALA A 489 68.55 -53.14 16.59
N GLY A 490 67.69 -54.08 16.22
CA GLY A 490 68.04 -55.50 16.29
C GLY A 490 67.23 -56.38 17.24
N ARG A 491 66.03 -56.77 16.81
CA ARG A 491 65.58 -58.17 16.95
C ARG A 491 64.88 -58.61 15.66
N MET A 492 65.67 -59.31 14.84
CA MET A 492 65.23 -60.08 13.67
C MET A 492 64.54 -61.37 14.14
N GLU A 493 63.36 -61.67 13.60
CA GLU A 493 62.96 -63.05 13.31
C GLU A 493 62.92 -63.21 11.78
N ALA A 494 63.73 -64.15 11.31
CA ALA A 494 63.94 -64.49 9.92
C ALA A 494 62.88 -65.47 9.42
N LEU A 495 62.39 -65.29 8.19
CA LEU A 495 61.88 -66.36 7.32
C LEU A 495 61.78 -65.84 5.88
N GLY A 496 62.54 -66.47 4.96
CA GLY A 496 62.32 -66.35 3.51
C GLY A 496 63.52 -65.86 2.69
N ALA A 497 64.54 -66.72 2.54
CA ALA A 497 65.58 -66.58 1.55
C ALA A 497 65.02 -66.65 0.11
N VAL A 498 65.53 -65.81 -0.81
CA VAL A 498 66.12 -66.21 -2.11
C VAL A 498 67.02 -65.05 -2.60
N ILE A 499 68.31 -65.34 -2.81
CA ILE A 499 69.23 -64.54 -3.65
C ILE A 499 69.49 -65.36 -4.92
N PRO A 500 69.56 -64.72 -6.11
CA PRO A 500 70.78 -64.89 -6.90
C PRO A 500 71.23 -63.58 -7.56
N GLN A 501 72.34 -63.06 -7.02
CA GLN A 501 73.59 -62.57 -7.63
C GLN A 501 73.66 -61.89 -9.02
N PRO A 502 74.63 -60.97 -9.17
CA PRO A 502 74.73 -60.03 -10.29
C PRO A 502 75.40 -60.63 -11.52
N LYS A 503 75.25 -59.97 -12.66
CA LYS A 503 76.15 -60.16 -13.81
C LYS A 503 76.75 -58.82 -14.23
N LEU A 504 78.07 -58.78 -14.02
CA LEU A 504 79.17 -58.14 -14.76
C LEU A 504 79.01 -56.70 -15.25
#